data_AF-A0A3S8X719-F1
#
_entry.id   AF-A0A3S8X719-F1
#
_cell.length_a   1.000
_cell.length_b   1.000
_cell.length_c   1.000
_cell.angle_alpha   90.00
_cell.angle_beta   90.00
_cell.angle_gamma   90.00
#
_symmetry.space_group_name_H-M   'P 1'
#
loop_
_entity.id
_entity.type
_entity.pdbx_description
1 polymer ?
#
loop_
_entity_poly.entity_id
_entity_poly.type
_entity_poly.pdbx_seq_one_letter_code
_entity_poly.pdbx_strand_id
1 'polypeptide(L)'
;MTGTETAKARAAIALGIDKLRELALGDTADHQDQADVLKALYDDTDRDNSVLVQLSDLLSDLGVTLSDQGAEDAADDLGEAAAYIGDNAGLRLHRAHASLTSSQEG
;
A
#
# COMPACT_ATOMS: atom_id res chain seq x y z
N MET A 1 16.53 -17.71 13.84
CA MET A 1 17.21 -16.52 13.29
C MET A 1 16.25 -15.55 12.59
N THR A 2 14.93 -15.77 12.66
CA THR A 2 13.91 -15.05 11.88
C THR A 2 13.35 -13.81 12.57
N GLY A 3 13.23 -13.81 13.91
CA GLY A 3 12.66 -12.68 14.65
C GLY A 3 13.40 -11.35 14.47
N THR A 4 14.72 -11.37 14.32
CA THR A 4 15.53 -10.16 14.11
C THR A 4 15.34 -9.58 12.70
N GLU A 5 15.23 -10.42 11.67
CA GLU A 5 15.04 -9.95 10.28
C GLU A 5 13.62 -9.43 10.05
N THR A 6 12.59 -10.07 10.62
CA THR A 6 11.22 -9.52 10.62
C THR A 6 11.15 -8.17 11.33
N ALA A 7 11.86 -8.01 12.46
CA ALA A 7 11.91 -6.73 13.17
C ALA A 7 12.58 -5.62 12.32
N LYS A 8 13.66 -5.96 11.60
CA LYS A 8 14.31 -5.03 10.66
C LYS A 8 13.40 -4.65 9.49
N ALA A 9 12.74 -5.61 8.87
CA ALA A 9 11.80 -5.36 7.77
C ALA A 9 10.66 -4.44 8.23
N ARG A 10 10.06 -4.72 9.39
CA ARG A 10 9.05 -3.86 10.00
C ARG A 10 9.57 -2.44 10.27
N ALA A 11 10.79 -2.30 10.79
CA ALA A 11 11.39 -0.99 11.03
C ALA A 11 11.61 -0.22 9.72
N ALA A 12 12.04 -0.88 8.64
CA ALA A 12 12.19 -0.26 7.33
C ALA A 12 10.86 0.23 6.75
N ILE A 13 9.79 -0.58 6.84
CA ILE A 13 8.44 -0.17 6.43
C ILE A 13 7.99 1.04 7.26
N ALA A 14 8.15 1.00 8.58
CA ALA A 14 7.77 2.11 9.46
C ALA A 14 8.48 3.41 9.07
N LEU A 15 9.80 3.35 8.82
CA LEU A 15 10.58 4.50 8.35
C LEU A 15 10.07 5.03 7.00
N GLY A 16 9.71 4.16 6.07
CA GLY A 16 9.12 4.55 4.78
C GLY A 16 7.78 5.26 4.97
N ILE A 17 6.90 4.73 5.82
CA ILE A 17 5.61 5.35 6.14
C ILE A 17 5.80 6.70 6.83
N ASP A 18 6.73 6.82 7.76
CA ASP A 18 7.03 8.09 8.43
C ASP A 18 7.53 9.14 7.42
N LYS A 19 8.31 8.71 6.41
CA LYS A 19 8.75 9.62 5.34
C LYS A 19 7.59 10.10 4.47
N LEU A 20 6.66 9.20 4.11
CA LEU A 20 5.44 9.59 3.38
C LEU A 20 4.57 10.55 4.19
N ARG A 21 4.49 10.36 5.52
CA ARG A 21 3.78 11.28 6.42
C ARG A 21 4.42 12.67 6.44
N GLU A 22 5.75 12.74 6.55
CA GLU A 22 6.48 14.01 6.51
C GLU A 22 6.22 14.78 5.21
N LEU A 23 6.23 14.07 4.07
CA LEU A 23 5.96 14.68 2.76
C LEU A 23 4.52 15.20 2.64
N ALA A 24 3.53 14.39 2.99
CA ALA A 24 2.12 14.78 2.82
C ALA A 24 1.60 15.77 3.86
N LEU A 25 2.16 15.76 5.07
CA LEU A 25 1.61 16.44 6.25
C LEU A 25 2.58 17.44 6.89
N GLY A 26 3.73 17.69 6.27
CA GLY A 26 4.69 18.70 6.74
C GLY A 26 4.10 20.11 6.73
N ASP A 27 4.67 21.02 7.53
CA ASP A 27 4.15 22.40 7.69
C ASP A 27 4.08 23.20 6.38
N THR A 28 4.88 22.81 5.37
CA THR A 28 4.92 23.43 4.04
C THR A 28 4.30 22.56 2.96
N ALA A 29 3.72 21.41 3.30
CA ALA A 29 3.18 20.47 2.33
C ALA A 29 1.95 21.05 1.63
N ASP A 30 1.90 20.90 0.32
CA ASP A 30 0.77 21.35 -0.49
C ASP A 30 -0.01 20.17 -1.12
N HIS A 31 -0.99 20.49 -1.96
CA HIS A 31 -1.81 19.49 -2.64
C HIS A 31 -0.99 18.64 -3.63
N GLN A 32 0.12 19.14 -4.17
CA GLN A 32 1.01 18.35 -5.04
C GLN A 32 1.78 17.31 -4.22
N ASP A 33 2.30 17.68 -3.05
CA ASP A 33 2.96 16.72 -2.14
C ASP A 33 2.01 15.59 -1.73
N GLN A 34 0.75 15.94 -1.44
CA GLN A 34 -0.30 14.98 -1.10
C GLN A 34 -0.68 14.10 -2.29
N ALA A 35 -0.74 14.66 -3.50
CA ALA A 35 -0.97 13.90 -4.73
C ALA A 35 0.17 12.90 -4.96
N ASP A 36 1.43 13.33 -4.82
CA ASP A 36 2.60 12.47 -5.00
C ASP A 36 2.60 11.31 -3.99
N VAL A 37 2.20 11.55 -2.74
CA VAL A 37 2.04 10.48 -1.75
C VAL A 37 0.87 9.55 -2.07
N LEU A 38 -0.28 10.06 -2.51
CA LEU A 38 -1.40 9.22 -2.95
C LEU A 38 -1.00 8.33 -4.13
N LYS A 39 -0.22 8.87 -5.07
CA LYS A 39 0.32 8.14 -6.22
C LYS A 39 1.34 7.08 -5.80
N ALA A 40 2.23 7.39 -4.85
CA ALA A 40 3.17 6.40 -4.30
C ALA A 40 2.46 5.24 -3.58
N LEU A 41 1.34 5.52 -2.90
CA LEU A 41 0.51 4.49 -2.28
C LEU A 41 -0.22 3.64 -3.33
N TYR A 42 -0.74 4.28 -4.38
CA TYR A 42 -1.38 3.61 -5.52
C TYR A 42 -1.31 4.46 -6.80
N ASP A 43 -0.66 3.92 -7.83
CA ASP A 43 -0.62 4.44 -9.20
C ASP A 43 -1.21 3.40 -10.15
N ASP A 44 -2.34 3.74 -10.79
CA ASP A 44 -3.00 2.86 -11.76
C ASP A 44 -2.16 2.67 -13.03
N THR A 45 -1.25 3.60 -13.32
CA THR A 45 -0.35 3.55 -14.48
C THR A 45 0.95 2.80 -14.20
N ASP A 46 1.27 2.57 -12.92
CA ASP A 46 2.46 1.87 -12.45
C ASP A 46 2.13 1.02 -11.22
N ARG A 47 1.19 0.08 -11.40
CA ARG A 47 0.61 -0.71 -10.31
C ARG A 47 1.67 -1.51 -9.56
N ASP A 48 2.62 -2.13 -10.25
CA ASP A 48 3.61 -3.01 -9.65
C ASP A 48 4.56 -2.27 -8.67
N ASN A 49 4.77 -0.97 -8.87
CA ASN A 49 5.59 -0.15 -7.98
C ASN A 49 4.77 0.49 -6.82
N SER A 50 3.47 0.27 -6.79
CA SER A 50 2.59 0.82 -5.74
C SER A 50 2.70 0.04 -4.43
N VAL A 51 2.77 0.77 -3.31
CA VAL A 51 2.87 0.16 -1.97
C VAL A 51 1.71 -0.79 -1.67
N LEU A 52 0.48 -0.41 -2.02
CA LEU A 52 -0.69 -1.26 -1.76
C LEU A 52 -0.69 -2.53 -2.61
N VAL A 53 -0.16 -2.48 -3.84
CA VAL A 53 -0.08 -3.65 -4.72
C VAL A 53 0.98 -4.63 -4.19
N GLN A 54 2.17 -4.15 -3.82
CA GLN A 54 3.20 -4.99 -3.21
C GLN A 54 2.72 -5.65 -1.90
N LEU A 55 1.92 -4.94 -1.11
CA LEU A 55 1.30 -5.51 0.09
C LEU A 55 0.25 -6.57 -0.26
N SER A 56 -0.59 -6.32 -1.27
CA SER A 56 -1.57 -7.29 -1.77
C SER A 56 -0.90 -8.57 -2.27
N ASP A 57 0.20 -8.44 -3.02
CA ASP A 57 0.95 -9.57 -3.55
C ASP A 57 1.58 -10.40 -2.42
N LEU A 58 2.20 -9.75 -1.43
CA LEU A 58 2.74 -10.43 -0.25
C LEU A 58 1.65 -11.22 0.51
N LEU A 59 0.46 -10.64 0.69
CA LEU A 59 -0.66 -11.33 1.36
C LEU A 59 -1.16 -12.52 0.53
N SER A 60 -1.21 -12.37 -0.79
CA SER A 60 -1.61 -13.44 -1.71
C SER A 60 -0.61 -14.60 -1.68
N ASP A 61 0.69 -14.31 -1.74
CA ASP A 61 1.77 -15.31 -1.66
C ASP A 61 1.77 -16.06 -0.33
N LEU A 62 1.50 -15.34 0.78
CA LEU A 62 1.30 -15.97 2.09
C LEU A 62 0.06 -16.86 2.10
N GLY A 63 -1.05 -16.42 1.49
CA GLY A 63 -2.26 -17.22 1.35
C GLY A 63 -2.00 -18.54 0.62
N VAL A 64 -1.32 -18.50 -0.53
CA VAL A 64 -0.90 -19.71 -1.28
C VAL A 64 -0.06 -20.63 -0.39
N THR A 65 0.95 -20.07 0.28
CA THR A 65 1.86 -20.83 1.14
C THR A 65 1.12 -21.50 2.31
N LEU A 66 0.12 -20.83 2.90
CA LEU A 66 -0.68 -21.37 4.00
C LEU A 66 -1.70 -22.41 3.53
N SER A 67 -2.31 -22.19 2.36
CA SER A 67 -3.21 -23.16 1.70
C SER A 67 -2.47 -24.48 1.43
N ASP A 68 -1.25 -24.41 0.88
CA ASP A 68 -0.37 -25.56 0.65
C ASP A 68 0.00 -26.31 1.94
N GLN A 69 -0.06 -25.63 3.09
CA GLN A 69 0.19 -26.18 4.42
C GLN A 69 -1.07 -26.69 5.13
N GLY A 70 -2.24 -26.62 4.47
CA GLY A 70 -3.53 -27.06 5.01
C GLY A 70 -4.19 -26.06 5.97
N ALA A 71 -3.74 -24.81 5.98
CA ALA A 71 -4.35 -23.73 6.76
C ALA A 71 -5.33 -22.92 5.88
N GLU A 72 -6.37 -23.60 5.37
CA GLU A 72 -7.33 -23.06 4.39
C GLU A 72 -8.04 -21.79 4.91
N ASP A 73 -8.58 -21.81 6.13
CA ASP A 73 -9.27 -20.65 6.71
C ASP A 73 -8.37 -19.40 6.74
N ALA A 74 -7.08 -19.56 7.08
CA ALA A 74 -6.14 -18.44 7.12
C ALA A 74 -5.75 -17.97 5.71
N ALA A 75 -5.70 -18.88 4.73
CA ALA A 75 -5.44 -18.54 3.34
C ALA A 75 -6.60 -17.75 2.73
N ASP A 76 -7.84 -18.13 3.03
CA ASP A 76 -9.04 -17.42 2.61
C ASP A 76 -9.09 -16.00 3.19
N ASP A 77 -8.86 -15.86 4.50
CA ASP A 77 -8.79 -14.55 5.17
C ASP A 77 -7.72 -13.63 4.53
N LEU A 78 -6.56 -14.19 4.17
CA LEU A 78 -5.50 -13.43 3.49
C LEU A 78 -5.87 -13.05 2.04
N GLY A 79 -6.53 -13.94 1.32
CA GLY A 79 -7.03 -13.67 -0.03
C GLY A 79 -8.06 -12.53 -0.04
N GLU A 80 -8.99 -12.52 0.92
CA GLU A 80 -9.93 -11.42 1.09
C GLU A 80 -9.24 -10.10 1.43
N ALA A 81 -8.25 -10.14 2.33
CA ALA A 81 -7.47 -8.95 2.70
C ALA A 81 -6.68 -8.39 1.50
N ALA A 82 -6.04 -9.25 0.72
CA ALA A 82 -5.32 -8.86 -0.50
C ALA A 82 -6.26 -8.18 -1.50
N ALA A 83 -7.39 -8.80 -1.83
CA ALA A 83 -8.38 -8.26 -2.75
C ALA A 83 -8.93 -6.90 -2.29
N TYR A 84 -9.19 -6.75 -0.98
CA TYR A 84 -9.64 -5.47 -0.42
C TYR A 84 -8.62 -4.34 -0.64
N ILE A 85 -7.34 -4.63 -0.44
CA ILE A 85 -6.25 -3.65 -0.56
C ILE A 85 -5.97 -3.33 -2.04
N GLY A 86 -5.75 -4.36 -2.86
CA GLY A 86 -5.33 -4.23 -4.26
C GLY A 86 -6.36 -3.52 -5.14
N ASP A 87 -7.64 -3.81 -4.93
CA ASP A 87 -8.72 -3.26 -5.76
C ASP A 87 -9.47 -2.12 -5.04
N ASN A 88 -10.05 -2.39 -3.87
CA ASN A 88 -11.00 -1.46 -3.28
C ASN A 88 -10.33 -0.21 -2.70
N ALA A 89 -9.25 -0.40 -1.93
CA ALA A 89 -8.46 0.71 -1.42
C ALA A 89 -7.72 1.44 -2.55
N GLY A 90 -7.07 0.71 -3.46
CA GLY A 90 -6.37 1.26 -4.62
C GLY A 90 -7.23 2.21 -5.47
N LEU A 91 -8.41 1.74 -5.91
CA LEU A 91 -9.32 2.56 -6.72
C LEU A 91 -9.85 3.80 -6.00
N ARG A 92 -9.94 3.77 -4.66
CA ARG A 92 -10.32 4.96 -3.88
C ARG A 92 -9.17 5.97 -3.81
N LEU A 93 -7.94 5.51 -3.64
CA LEU A 93 -6.76 6.38 -3.66
C LEU A 93 -6.55 7.02 -5.03
N HIS A 94 -6.67 6.25 -6.12
CA HIS A 94 -6.60 6.79 -7.48
C HIS A 94 -7.63 7.91 -7.72
N ARG A 95 -8.87 7.72 -7.26
CA ARG A 95 -9.91 8.74 -7.36
C ARG A 95 -9.63 9.96 -6.50
N ALA A 96 -9.11 9.77 -5.29
CA ALA A 96 -8.71 10.87 -4.41
C ALA A 96 -7.59 11.70 -5.08
N HIS A 97 -6.58 11.04 -5.64
CA HIS A 97 -5.52 11.67 -6.42
C HIS A 97 -6.09 12.49 -7.59
N ALA A 98 -6.91 11.88 -8.45
CA ALA A 98 -7.50 12.56 -9.60
C ALA A 98 -8.38 13.77 -9.20
N SER A 99 -9.11 13.67 -8.08
CA SER A 99 -9.90 14.80 -7.56
C SER A 99 -9.02 15.94 -7.05
N LEU A 100 -7.87 15.62 -6.45
CA LEU A 100 -6.95 16.59 -5.90
C LEU A 100 -6.23 17.37 -7.01
N THR A 101 -5.76 16.67 -8.04
CA THR A 101 -5.05 17.29 -9.17
C THR A 101 -5.97 18.04 -10.13
N SER A 102 -7.20 17.57 -10.35
CA SER A 102 -8.18 18.30 -11.19
C SER A 102 -8.64 19.61 -10.57
N SER A 103 -8.60 19.74 -9.23
CA SER A 103 -8.94 20.97 -8.52
C SER A 103 -7.84 22.05 -8.60
N GLN A 104 -6.66 21.73 -9.13
CA GLN A 104 -5.56 22.68 -9.34
C GLN A 104 -5.55 23.30 -10.74
N GLU A 105 -6.29 22.74 -11.70
CA GLU A 105 -6.37 23.24 -13.09
C GLU A 105 -7.55 24.22 -13.32
N GLY A 106 -8.34 24.52 -12.28
CA GLY A 106 -9.55 25.35 -12.32
C GLY A 106 -9.44 26.72 -11.67
#